data_AF-C0BVP7-F1
#
_entry.id   AF-C0BVP7-F1
#
_cell.length_a   1.000
_cell.length_b   1.000
_cell.length_c   1.000
_cell.angle_alpha   90.00
_cell.angle_beta   90.00
_cell.angle_gamma   90.00
#
_symmetry.space_group_name_H-M   'P 1'
#
loop_
_entity.id
_entity.type
_entity.pdbx_description
1 polymer ?
#
loop_
_entity_poly.entity_id
_entity_poly.type
_entity_poly.pdbx_seq_one_letter_code
_entity_poly.pdbx_strand_id
1 'polypeptide(L)'
;MLEWLIPPALIGAAALVPDNKLKPWEFNGRHLYPHSWLVPVGKRRKVMYHNFEHYPHMLIGGTTRFGKTVFLKSLLASLLIANPDRVRFVILDFEGRSRV
;
A
#
# COMPACT_ATOMS: atom_id res chain seq x y z
N MET A 1 21.64 27.55 -15.19
CA MET A 1 20.63 28.56 -14.79
C MET A 1 19.63 27.84 -13.87
N LEU A 2 19.75 28.09 -12.56
CA LEU A 2 18.78 27.88 -11.46
C LEU A 2 18.20 26.49 -11.09
N GLU A 3 19.02 25.45 -10.87
CA GLU A 3 18.57 24.14 -10.31
C GLU A 3 19.09 23.85 -8.87
N TRP A 4 19.73 24.81 -8.19
CA TRP A 4 20.45 24.56 -6.91
C TRP A 4 20.05 25.48 -5.74
N LEU A 5 18.79 25.89 -5.66
CA LEU A 5 18.31 26.75 -4.56
C LEU A 5 17.31 26.04 -3.63
N ILE A 6 17.65 24.84 -3.17
CA ILE A 6 17.08 24.29 -1.95
C ILE A 6 18.15 24.46 -0.87
N PRO A 7 18.06 25.49 -0.01
CA PRO A 7 19.01 25.66 1.09
C PRO A 7 19.08 24.35 1.89
N PRO A 8 20.26 23.92 2.37
CA PRO A 8 20.39 22.75 3.24
C PRO A 8 19.42 22.76 4.43
N ALA A 9 19.02 23.96 4.87
CA ALA A 9 17.98 24.20 5.87
C ALA A 9 16.59 23.64 5.51
N LEU A 10 16.21 23.60 4.22
CA LEU A 10 14.91 23.08 3.77
C LEU A 10 14.84 21.55 3.88
N ILE A 11 15.97 20.86 3.66
CA ILE A 11 16.10 19.41 3.88
C ILE A 11 16.04 19.10 5.38
N GLY A 12 16.67 19.94 6.22
CA GLY A 12 16.56 19.85 7.68
C GLY A 12 15.13 20.06 8.19
N ALA A 13 14.41 21.04 7.63
CA ALA A 13 13.02 21.31 7.99
C ALA A 13 12.07 20.15 7.60
N ALA A 14 12.29 19.50 6.45
CA ALA A 14 11.53 18.30 6.05
C ALA A 14 11.80 17.08 6.97
N ALA A 15 13.01 16.97 7.52
CA ALA A 15 13.37 15.94 8.51
C ALA A 15 12.83 16.23 9.92
N LEU A 16 12.50 17.50 10.20
CA LEU A 16 11.86 17.96 11.44
C LEU A 16 10.31 17.93 11.34
N VAL A 17 9.75 17.67 10.16
CA VAL A 17 8.33 17.31 10.05
C VAL A 17 8.19 16.05 10.90
N PRO A 18 7.43 16.11 12.01
CA PRO A 18 7.19 14.94 12.82
C PRO A 18 6.69 13.87 11.88
N ASP A 19 7.33 12.69 11.90
CA ASP A 19 6.74 11.50 11.33
C ASP A 19 5.48 11.28 12.16
N ASN A 20 4.40 11.98 11.79
CA ASN A 20 3.05 11.74 12.21
C ASN A 20 2.73 10.40 11.58
N LYS A 21 3.36 9.36 12.16
CA LYS A 21 3.15 7.97 11.88
C LYS A 21 1.66 7.89 11.79
N LEU A 22 1.16 7.74 10.55
CA LEU A 22 -0.20 7.32 10.32
C LEU A 22 -0.39 6.22 11.34
N LYS A 23 -1.30 6.42 12.32
CA LYS A 23 -1.55 5.44 13.37
C LYS A 23 -1.45 4.08 12.69
N PRO A 24 -0.55 3.17 13.15
CA PRO A 24 -0.30 1.91 12.47
C PRO A 24 -1.64 1.38 12.06
N TRP A 25 -1.85 1.17 10.76
CA TRP A 25 -3.18 0.84 10.28
C TRP A 25 -3.64 -0.38 11.08
N GLU A 26 -4.58 -0.16 11.99
CA GLU A 26 -5.05 -1.20 12.89
C GLU A 26 -5.89 -2.10 12.01
N PHE A 27 -5.25 -3.16 11.51
CA PHE A 27 -5.89 -4.24 10.80
C PHE A 27 -6.94 -4.82 11.73
N ASN A 28 -8.17 -4.32 11.64
CA ASN A 28 -9.30 -4.79 12.42
C ASN A 28 -10.22 -5.55 11.46
N GLY A 29 -10.53 -6.80 11.78
CA GLY A 29 -11.38 -7.67 10.96
C GLY A 29 -12.78 -7.11 10.67
N ARG A 30 -13.20 -6.03 11.32
CA ARG A 30 -14.46 -5.29 11.07
C ARG A 30 -14.65 -4.84 9.62
N HIS A 31 -13.59 -4.73 8.82
CA HIS A 31 -13.67 -4.32 7.42
C HIS A 31 -13.33 -5.45 6.44
N LEU A 32 -13.35 -6.70 6.93
CA LEU A 32 -13.21 -7.88 6.11
C LEU A 32 -14.50 -8.67 6.17
N TYR A 33 -14.98 -9.08 5.02
CA TYR A 33 -16.15 -9.92 4.91
C TYR A 33 -15.67 -11.34 4.64
N PRO A 34 -15.87 -12.30 5.58
CA PRO A 34 -15.49 -13.69 5.38
C PRO A 34 -16.08 -14.26 4.09
N HIS A 35 -15.31 -15.08 3.39
CA HIS A 35 -15.69 -15.72 2.12
C HIS A 35 -16.07 -14.73 1.00
N SER A 36 -15.54 -13.51 1.04
CA SER A 36 -15.77 -12.50 0.00
C SER A 36 -14.47 -12.08 -0.69
N TRP A 37 -14.59 -11.58 -1.91
CA TRP A 37 -13.49 -11.00 -2.67
C TRP A 37 -13.42 -9.47 -2.56
N LEU A 38 -14.04 -8.91 -1.51
CA LEU A 38 -14.05 -7.49 -1.19
C LEU A 38 -12.85 -7.13 -0.32
N VAL A 39 -11.94 -6.32 -0.87
CA VAL A 39 -10.72 -5.91 -0.18
C VAL A 39 -10.76 -4.40 0.09
N PRO A 40 -10.56 -3.95 1.35
CA PRO A 40 -10.40 -2.54 1.63
C PRO A 40 -9.11 -2.00 0.98
N VAL A 41 -9.24 -0.98 0.13
CA VAL A 41 -8.10 -0.36 -0.58
C VAL A 41 -7.71 1.01 -0.02
N GLY A 42 -8.52 1.56 0.87
CA GLY A 42 -8.22 2.84 1.50
C GLY A 42 -9.41 3.40 2.25
N LYS A 43 -9.20 4.54 2.89
CA LYS A 43 -10.24 5.25 3.64
C LYS A 43 -10.08 6.74 3.40
N ARG A 44 -11.21 7.39 3.08
CA ARG A 44 -11.34 8.85 3.17
C ARG A 44 -12.35 9.15 4.29
N ARG A 45 -13.59 9.47 3.93
CA ARG A 45 -14.73 9.54 4.88
C ARG A 45 -15.34 8.16 5.15
N LYS A 46 -15.36 7.31 4.13
CA LYS A 46 -15.78 5.90 4.17
C LYS A 46 -14.63 5.00 3.71
N VAL A 47 -14.70 3.73 4.08
CA VAL A 47 -13.79 2.70 3.55
C VAL A 47 -14.16 2.46 2.09
N MET A 48 -13.15 2.42 1.24
CA MET A 48 -13.26 2.10 -0.18
C MET A 48 -12.85 0.65 -0.37
N TYR A 49 -13.61 -0.08 -1.18
CA TYR A 49 -13.39 -1.50 -1.44
C TYR A 49 -13.14 -1.72 -2.93
N HIS A 50 -12.31 -2.71 -3.23
CA HIS A 50 -12.20 -3.32 -4.54
C HIS A 50 -12.83 -4.72 -4.49
N ASN A 51 -13.62 -5.06 -5.51
CA ASN A 51 -14.26 -6.37 -5.60
C ASN A 51 -13.61 -7.21 -6.71
N PHE A 52 -12.83 -8.22 -6.32
CA PHE A 52 -12.15 -9.11 -7.26
C PHE A 52 -13.07 -10.12 -7.97
N GLU A 53 -14.34 -10.29 -7.56
CA GLU A 53 -15.32 -11.06 -8.36
C GLU A 53 -15.72 -10.31 -9.63
N HIS A 54 -15.88 -8.99 -9.54
CA HIS A 54 -16.33 -8.17 -10.66
C HIS A 54 -15.15 -7.62 -11.47
N TYR A 55 -14.06 -7.25 -10.80
CA TYR A 55 -12.87 -6.67 -11.40
C TYR A 55 -11.66 -7.51 -10.96
N PRO A 56 -11.30 -8.58 -11.69
CA PRO A 56 -10.33 -9.58 -11.21
C PRO A 56 -8.88 -9.09 -11.19
N HIS A 57 -8.59 -7.93 -11.75
CA HIS A 57 -7.24 -7.40 -11.92
C HIS A 57 -7.13 -5.98 -11.36
N MET A 58 -5.97 -5.68 -10.77
CA MET A 58 -5.67 -4.37 -10.20
C MET A 58 -4.28 -3.92 -10.65
N LEU A 59 -4.20 -2.67 -11.13
CA LEU A 59 -2.94 -1.98 -11.41
C LEU A 59 -2.64 -1.00 -10.28
N ILE A 60 -1.43 -1.09 -9.71
CA ILE A 60 -0.98 -0.22 -8.61
C ILE A 60 0.25 0.56 -9.08
N GLY A 61 0.07 1.85 -9.32
CA GLY A 61 1.13 2.77 -9.71
C GLY A 61 1.62 3.64 -8.56
N GLY A 62 2.80 4.23 -8.71
CA GLY A 62 3.39 5.16 -7.76
C GLY A 62 4.91 5.19 -7.86
N THR A 63 5.55 6.21 -7.29
CA THR A 63 7.02 6.33 -7.26
C THR A 63 7.61 5.58 -6.05
N THR A 64 8.93 5.57 -5.91
CA THR A 64 9.62 4.98 -4.76
C THR A 64 9.14 5.62 -3.47
N ARG A 65 8.96 4.80 -2.41
CA ARG A 65 8.54 5.25 -1.07
C ARG A 65 7.08 5.74 -0.96
N PHE A 66 6.25 5.57 -1.99
CA PHE A 66 4.81 5.94 -1.96
C PHE A 66 3.90 4.84 -1.37
N GLY A 67 4.48 3.80 -0.76
CA GLY A 67 3.70 2.78 -0.04
C GLY A 67 3.17 1.63 -0.88
N LYS A 68 3.56 1.48 -2.16
CA LYS A 68 3.14 0.35 -3.01
C LYS A 68 3.36 -1.02 -2.35
N THR A 69 4.53 -1.24 -1.76
CA THR A 69 4.86 -2.49 -1.06
C THR A 69 3.99 -2.72 0.18
N VAL A 70 3.70 -1.66 0.93
CA VAL A 70 2.82 -1.74 2.11
C VAL A 70 1.39 -2.06 1.68
N PHE A 71 0.91 -1.41 0.63
CA PHE A 71 -0.40 -1.67 0.06
C PHE A 71 -0.54 -3.13 -0.42
N LEU A 72 0.43 -3.65 -1.18
CA LEU A 72 0.43 -5.04 -1.63
C LEU A 72 0.39 -6.02 -0.45
N LYS A 73 1.17 -5.79 0.61
CA LYS A 73 1.14 -6.63 1.82
C LYS A 73 -0.25 -6.63 2.47
N SER A 74 -0.89 -5.46 2.60
CA SER A 74 -2.25 -5.35 3.16
C SER A 74 -3.31 -6.01 2.29
N LEU A 75 -3.19 -5.89 0.96
CA LEU A 75 -4.06 -6.55 -0.01
C LEU A 75 -3.99 -8.09 0.14
N LEU A 76 -2.78 -8.64 0.13
CA LEU A 76 -2.55 -10.09 0.28
C LEU A 76 -3.07 -10.60 1.63
N ALA A 77 -2.78 -9.90 2.72
CA ALA A 77 -3.27 -10.25 4.05
C ALA A 77 -4.81 -10.25 4.13
N SER A 78 -5.46 -9.25 3.53
CA SER A 78 -6.92 -9.16 3.49
C SER A 78 -7.55 -10.34 2.76
N LEU A 79 -7.00 -10.72 1.61
CA LEU A 79 -7.46 -11.87 0.82
C LEU A 79 -7.23 -13.19 1.56
N LEU A 80 -6.07 -13.37 2.19
CA LEU A 80 -5.74 -14.55 2.98
C LEU A 80 -6.69 -14.74 4.15
N ILE A 81 -6.99 -13.67 4.89
CA ILE A 81 -7.86 -13.73 6.07
C ILE A 81 -9.32 -13.96 5.66
N ALA A 82 -9.78 -13.36 4.56
CA ALA A 82 -11.15 -13.55 4.09
C ALA A 82 -11.38 -14.93 3.44
N ASN A 83 -10.37 -15.50 2.78
CA ASN A 83 -10.49 -16.73 1.97
C ASN A 83 -9.30 -17.69 2.15
N PRO A 84 -9.01 -18.16 3.39
CA PRO A 84 -7.80 -18.94 3.67
C PRO A 84 -7.66 -20.19 2.81
N ASP A 85 -8.76 -20.90 2.54
CA ASP A 85 -8.75 -22.14 1.76
C ASP A 85 -8.96 -21.94 0.24
N ARG A 86 -9.22 -20.70 -0.20
CA ARG A 86 -9.59 -20.39 -1.60
C ARG A 86 -8.62 -19.44 -2.29
N VAL A 87 -7.55 -19.02 -1.63
CA VAL A 87 -6.53 -18.14 -2.21
C VAL A 87 -5.18 -18.84 -2.29
N ARG A 88 -4.48 -18.61 -3.41
CA ARG A 88 -3.07 -18.97 -3.58
C ARG A 88 -2.34 -17.79 -4.18
N PHE A 89 -1.15 -17.49 -3.66
CA PHE A 89 -0.35 -16.36 -4.12
C PHE A 89 0.90 -16.85 -4.86
N VAL A 90 1.16 -16.22 -5.99
CA VAL A 90 2.45 -16.29 -6.68
C VAL A 90 3.01 -14.87 -6.66
N ILE A 91 4.16 -14.68 -6.01
CA ILE A 91 4.79 -13.38 -5.87
C ILE A 91 5.99 -13.33 -6.80
N LEU A 92 5.96 -12.39 -7.74
CA LEU A 92 7.07 -12.07 -8.62
C LEU A 92 7.55 -10.66 -8.27
N ASP A 93 8.79 -10.56 -7.78
CA ASP A 93 9.43 -9.28 -7.52
C ASP A 93 10.59 -9.09 -8.50
N PHE A 94 10.38 -8.24 -9.49
CA PHE A 94 11.42 -7.88 -10.46
C PHE A 94 12.23 -6.73 -9.88
N GLU A 95 13.06 -7.01 -8.88
CA GLU A 95 13.98 -6.00 -8.38
C GLU A 95 15.19 -5.89 -9.34
N GLY A 96 15.22 -4.81 -10.12
CA GLY A 96 16.34 -4.45 -10.98
C GLY A 96 17.53 -3.89 -10.20
N ARG A 97 18.14 -4.69 -9.32
CA ARG A 97 19.49 -4.39 -8.81
C ARG A 97 20.53 -5.00 -9.75
N SER A 98 20.75 -4.32 -10.86
CA SER A 98 22.03 -4.40 -11.57
C SER A 98 23.09 -3.78 -10.67
N ARG A 99 23.73 -4.59 -9.81
CA ARG A 99 25.05 -4.25 -9.30
C ARG A 99 26.04 -4.52 -10.42
N VAL A 100 26.40 -3.46 -11.15
CA VAL A 100 27.68 -3.36 -11.85
C VAL A 100 28.62 -2.56 -10.97
#